data_AF-A0A1F2WAK4-F1
#
_entry.id   AF-A0A1F2WAK4-F1
#
_cell.length_a   1.000
_cell.length_b   1.000
_cell.length_c   1.000
_cell.angle_alpha   90.00
_cell.angle_beta   90.00
_cell.angle_gamma   90.00
#
_symmetry.space_group_name_H-M   'P 1'
#
loop_
_entity.id
_entity.type
_entity.pdbx_description
1 polymer ?
#
loop_
_entity_poly.entity_id
_entity_poly.type
_entity_poly.pdbx_seq_one_letter_code
_entity_poly.pdbx_strand_id
1 'polypeptide(L)'
;MLLKVLLYSFLLQFAVVLNWYLASLALGIDLSLAAFIFLVPVVSTIAMLPISIGGIGLRENSLVFIMVAMGAANAKAALCSLLILFMLIIVGIVGGITYIVRSYFEGKHAEADEENIKS
;
A
#
# COMPACT_ATOMS: atom_id res chain seq x y z
N MET A 1 -14.93 20.73 -5.88
CA MET A 1 -13.81 20.12 -5.11
C MET A 1 -13.98 18.60 -4.95
N LEU A 2 -15.16 18.07 -4.59
CA LEU A 2 -15.40 16.62 -4.45
C LEU A 2 -15.09 15.79 -5.71
N LEU A 3 -15.52 16.24 -6.90
CA LEU A 3 -15.32 15.48 -8.15
C LEU A 3 -13.84 15.22 -8.46
N LYS A 4 -12.95 16.18 -8.17
CA LYS A 4 -11.50 16.02 -8.37
C LYS A 4 -10.92 14.96 -7.43
N VAL A 5 -11.32 14.96 -6.16
CA VAL A 5 -10.87 13.97 -5.18
C VAL A 5 -11.35 12.57 -5.58
N LEU A 6 -12.60 12.45 -6.04
CA LEU A 6 -13.17 11.17 -6.49
C LEU A 6 -12.40 10.61 -7.70
N LEU A 7 -12.08 11.46 -8.68
CA LEU A 7 -11.22 11.09 -9.82
C LEU A 7 -9.83 10.64 -9.38
N TYR A 8 -9.19 11.36 -8.44
CA TYR A 8 -7.89 10.96 -7.91
C TYR A 8 -7.95 9.62 -7.18
N SER A 9 -8.96 9.39 -6.33
CA SER A 9 -9.14 8.10 -5.65
C SER A 9 -9.33 6.95 -6.63
N PHE A 10 -10.10 7.17 -7.70
CA PHE A 10 -10.34 6.15 -8.70
C PHE A 10 -9.05 5.83 -9.49
N LEU A 11 -8.29 6.86 -9.87
CA LEU A 11 -6.97 6.69 -10.50
C LEU A 11 -6.00 5.94 -9.60
N LEU A 12 -5.97 6.29 -8.31
CA LEU A 12 -5.08 5.67 -7.33
C LEU A 12 -5.45 4.20 -7.17
N GLN A 13 -6.74 3.88 -7.02
CA GLN A 13 -7.21 2.50 -6.92
C GLN A 13 -6.85 1.69 -8.17
N PHE A 14 -7.01 2.28 -9.35
CA PHE A 14 -6.63 1.65 -10.61
C PHE A 14 -5.11 1.40 -10.68
N ALA A 15 -4.29 2.36 -10.27
CA ALA A 15 -2.84 2.22 -10.21
C ALA A 15 -2.40 1.12 -9.23
N VAL A 16 -3.07 0.98 -8.09
CA VAL A 16 -2.80 -0.11 -7.13
C VAL A 16 -3.08 -1.47 -7.75
N VAL A 17 -4.23 -1.63 -8.42
CA VAL A 17 -4.57 -2.88 -9.12
C VAL A 17 -3.55 -3.19 -10.21
N LEU A 18 -3.15 -2.17 -10.99
CA LEU A 18 -2.11 -2.34 -12.01
C LEU A 18 -0.78 -2.79 -11.40
N ASN A 19 -0.36 -2.17 -10.30
CA ASN A 19 0.91 -2.52 -9.64
C ASN A 19 0.93 -3.99 -9.20
N TRP A 20 -0.18 -4.49 -8.67
CA TRP A 20 -0.30 -5.90 -8.24
C TRP A 20 -0.31 -6.85 -9.44
N TYR A 21 -1.01 -6.47 -10.50
CA TYR A 21 -1.01 -7.22 -11.76
C TYR A 21 0.39 -7.30 -12.38
N LEU A 22 1.10 -6.16 -12.51
CA LEU A 22 2.46 -6.12 -13.03
C LEU A 22 3.43 -6.93 -12.15
N ALA A 23 3.30 -6.87 -10.82
CA ALA A 23 4.10 -7.68 -9.91
C ALA A 23 3.89 -9.18 -10.13
N SER A 24 2.65 -9.62 -10.33
CA SER A 24 2.33 -11.01 -10.66
C SER A 24 2.84 -11.45 -12.03
N LEU A 25 2.76 -10.57 -13.03
CA LEU A 25 3.27 -10.80 -14.37
C LEU A 25 4.79 -10.94 -14.36
N ALA A 26 5.49 -10.12 -13.56
CA ALA A 26 6.94 -10.20 -13.38
C ALA A 26 7.40 -11.55 -12.78
N LEU A 27 6.52 -12.24 -12.05
CA LEU A 27 6.77 -13.57 -11.50
C LEU A 27 6.26 -14.72 -12.40
N GLY A 28 5.75 -14.38 -13.59
CA GLY A 28 5.18 -15.33 -14.54
C GLY A 28 3.95 -16.04 -14.00
N ILE A 29 3.05 -15.29 -13.36
CA ILE A 29 1.74 -15.76 -12.91
C ILE A 29 0.69 -15.29 -13.94
N ASP A 30 0.13 -16.22 -14.71
CA ASP A 30 -0.94 -15.95 -15.69
C ASP A 30 -2.31 -15.88 -15.00
N LEU A 31 -2.53 -14.82 -14.22
CA LEU A 31 -3.82 -14.50 -13.63
C LEU A 31 -4.47 -13.37 -14.41
N SER A 32 -5.76 -13.50 -14.72
CA SER A 32 -6.50 -12.44 -15.44
C SER A 32 -6.55 -11.15 -14.63
N LEU A 33 -6.43 -9.99 -15.29
CA LEU A 33 -6.54 -8.69 -14.63
C LEU A 33 -7.89 -8.53 -13.90
N ALA A 34 -8.95 -9.16 -14.40
CA ALA A 34 -10.25 -9.20 -13.74
C ALA A 34 -10.19 -9.85 -12.34
N ALA A 35 -9.33 -10.86 -12.14
CA ALA A 35 -9.11 -11.46 -10.83
C ALA A 35 -8.54 -10.44 -9.83
N PHE A 36 -7.59 -9.63 -10.26
CA PHE A 36 -6.94 -8.62 -9.41
C PHE A 36 -7.89 -7.50 -8.98
N ILE A 37 -8.88 -7.15 -9.80
CA ILE A 37 -9.91 -6.17 -9.45
C ILE A 37 -10.72 -6.61 -8.23
N PHE A 38 -10.98 -7.90 -8.06
CA PHE A 38 -11.65 -8.44 -6.87
C PHE A 38 -10.68 -8.77 -5.74
N LEU A 39 -9.52 -9.35 -6.08
CA LEU A 39 -8.53 -9.78 -5.11
C LEU A 39 -7.98 -8.60 -4.29
N VAL A 40 -7.65 -7.47 -4.93
CA VAL A 40 -7.08 -6.29 -4.25
C VAL A 40 -8.00 -5.76 -3.14
N PRO A 41 -9.26 -5.37 -3.41
CA PRO A 41 -10.14 -4.84 -2.37
C PRO A 41 -10.49 -5.87 -1.29
N VAL A 42 -10.61 -7.16 -1.64
CA VAL A 42 -10.86 -8.23 -0.65
C VAL A 42 -9.67 -8.36 0.30
N VAL A 43 -8.46 -8.48 -0.25
CA VAL A 43 -7.23 -8.57 0.55
C VAL A 43 -7.02 -7.31 1.38
N SER A 44 -7.27 -6.13 0.82
CA SER A 44 -7.20 -4.86 1.56
C SER A 44 -8.20 -4.80 2.72
N THR A 45 -9.45 -5.26 2.50
CA THR A 45 -10.47 -5.31 3.56
C THR A 45 -10.04 -6.23 4.70
N ILE A 46 -9.49 -7.40 4.37
CA ILE A 46 -8.97 -8.33 5.37
C ILE A 46 -7.77 -7.71 6.10
N ALA A 47 -6.86 -7.04 5.38
CA ALA A 47 -5.69 -6.40 5.97
C ALA A 47 -6.03 -5.20 6.88
N MET A 48 -7.19 -4.56 6.69
CA MET A 48 -7.71 -3.51 7.59
C MET A 48 -8.25 -4.08 8.91
N LEU A 49 -8.46 -5.39 9.01
CA LEU A 49 -8.85 -6.00 10.28
C LEU A 49 -7.66 -5.86 11.26
N PRO A 50 -7.87 -5.27 12.46
CA PRO A 50 -6.81 -5.07 13.45
C PRO A 50 -6.45 -6.37 14.19
N ILE A 51 -6.42 -7.49 13.46
CA ILE A 51 -6.05 -8.81 13.96
C ILE A 51 -4.51 -8.95 13.95
N SER A 52 -3.82 -8.20 13.07
CA SER A 52 -2.36 -8.20 12.97
C SER A 52 -1.76 -6.79 13.01
N ILE A 53 -0.53 -6.65 13.52
CA ILE A 53 0.23 -5.39 13.57
C ILE A 53 0.46 -4.89 12.14
N GLY A 54 -0.22 -3.80 11.77
CA GLY A 54 -0.10 -3.19 10.44
C GLY A 54 -0.57 -4.06 9.27
N GLY A 55 -1.35 -5.11 9.54
CA GLY A 55 -1.78 -6.08 8.53
C GLY A 55 -0.67 -6.99 7.99
N ILE A 56 0.53 -6.95 8.59
CA ILE A 56 1.69 -7.78 8.23
C ILE A 56 1.39 -9.23 8.59
N GLY A 57 1.57 -10.15 7.65
CA GLY A 57 1.20 -11.56 7.74
C GLY A 57 -0.22 -11.85 7.27
N LEU A 58 -1.20 -11.04 7.65
CA LEU A 58 -2.61 -11.28 7.28
C LEU A 58 -2.83 -10.98 5.80
N ARG A 59 -2.33 -9.82 5.32
CA ARG A 59 -2.36 -9.48 3.89
C ARG A 59 -1.64 -10.55 3.08
N GLU A 60 -0.46 -10.96 3.56
CA GLU A 60 0.40 -11.86 2.81
C GLU A 60 -0.25 -13.23 2.64
N ASN A 61 -0.80 -13.76 3.73
CA ASN A 61 -1.40 -15.07 3.74
C ASN A 61 -2.72 -15.08 2.97
N SER A 62 -3.53 -14.01 3.06
CA SER A 62 -4.76 -13.88 2.25
C SER A 62 -4.45 -13.79 0.75
N LEU A 63 -3.42 -13.05 0.37
CA LEU A 63 -2.99 -12.95 -1.02
C LEU A 63 -2.54 -14.33 -1.56
N VAL A 64 -1.69 -15.03 -0.81
CA VAL A 64 -1.20 -16.37 -1.18
C VAL A 64 -2.38 -17.34 -1.28
N PHE A 65 -3.25 -17.36 -0.28
CA PHE A 65 -4.41 -18.24 -0.23
C PHE A 65 -5.32 -18.05 -1.45
N ILE A 66 -5.68 -16.80 -1.77
CA ILE A 66 -6.55 -16.49 -2.92
C ILE A 66 -5.84 -16.83 -4.23
N MET A 67 -4.57 -16.43 -4.41
CA MET A 67 -3.85 -16.76 -5.65
C MET A 67 -3.70 -18.26 -5.87
N VAL A 68 -3.43 -19.03 -4.82
CA VAL A 68 -3.35 -20.49 -4.88
C VAL A 68 -4.71 -21.10 -5.19
N ALA A 69 -5.79 -20.60 -4.57
CA ALA A 69 -7.16 -21.02 -4.89
C ALA A 69 -7.54 -20.73 -6.35
N MET A 70 -6.94 -19.71 -6.96
CA MET A 70 -7.12 -19.37 -8.38
C MET A 70 -6.18 -20.12 -9.33
N GLY A 71 -5.33 -21.02 -8.81
CA GLY A 71 -4.46 -21.88 -9.61
C GLY A 71 -2.99 -21.44 -9.71
N ALA A 72 -2.58 -20.42 -8.96
CA ALA A 72 -1.17 -20.04 -8.91
C ALA A 72 -0.34 -21.02 -8.07
N ALA A 73 0.93 -21.22 -8.44
CA ALA A 73 1.85 -22.02 -7.65
C ALA A 73 2.14 -21.34 -6.29
N ASN A 74 2.07 -22.11 -5.20
CA ASN A 74 2.31 -21.63 -3.82
C ASN A 74 3.60 -20.80 -3.69
N ALA A 75 4.70 -21.28 -4.27
CA ALA A 75 5.99 -20.57 -4.24
C ALA A 75 5.92 -19.20 -4.93
N LYS A 76 5.29 -19.12 -6.11
CA LYS A 76 5.15 -17.85 -6.86
C LYS A 76 4.21 -16.87 -6.15
N ALA A 77 3.10 -17.37 -5.59
CA ALA A 77 2.16 -16.55 -4.84
C ALA A 77 2.82 -15.93 -3.59
N ALA A 78 3.63 -16.71 -2.86
CA ALA A 78 4.39 -16.22 -1.71
C ALA A 78 5.40 -15.15 -2.11
N LEU A 79 6.15 -15.38 -3.19
CA LEU A 79 7.09 -14.39 -3.73
C LEU A 79 6.39 -13.08 -4.12
N CYS A 80 5.23 -13.16 -4.77
CA CYS A 80 4.45 -11.98 -5.15
C CYS A 80 4.01 -11.17 -3.92
N SER A 81 3.63 -11.89 -2.87
CA SER A 81 3.23 -11.31 -1.59
C SER A 81 4.35 -10.54 -0.91
N LEU A 82 5.53 -11.16 -0.82
CA LEU A 82 6.73 -10.50 -0.30
C LEU A 82 7.16 -9.31 -1.15
N LEU A 83 7.06 -9.41 -2.48
CA LEU A 83 7.42 -8.32 -3.38
C LEU A 83 6.54 -7.08 -3.15
N ILE A 84 5.22 -7.30 -3.00
CA ILE A 84 4.27 -6.23 -2.68
C ILE A 84 4.57 -5.62 -1.29
N LEU A 85 4.90 -6.45 -0.30
CA LEU A 85 5.31 -5.96 1.02
C LEU A 85 6.55 -5.07 0.94
N PHE A 86 7.55 -5.50 0.19
CA PHE A 86 8.78 -4.76 0.02
C PHE A 86 8.53 -3.40 -0.65
N MET A 87 7.70 -3.35 -1.70
CA MET A 87 7.27 -2.09 -2.32
C MET A 87 6.55 -1.18 -1.33
N LEU A 88 5.66 -1.73 -0.50
CA LEU A 88 4.95 -0.96 0.52
C LEU A 88 5.90 -0.38 1.57
N ILE A 89 6.90 -1.15 2.01
CA ILE A 89 7.91 -0.67 2.96
C ILE A 89 8.70 0.49 2.36
N ILE A 90 9.13 0.40 1.10
CA ILE A 90 9.84 1.49 0.42
C ILE A 90 8.99 2.76 0.39
N VAL A 91 7.74 2.65 -0.04
CA VAL A 91 6.80 3.79 -0.08
C VAL A 91 6.55 4.34 1.31
N GLY A 92 6.40 3.46 2.31
CA GLY A 92 6.21 3.82 3.71
C GLY A 92 7.40 4.56 4.31
N ILE A 93 8.63 4.16 3.97
CA ILE A 93 9.87 4.86 4.38
C ILE A 93 9.90 6.25 3.73
N VAL A 94 9.63 6.37 2.43
CA VAL A 94 9.59 7.67 1.74
C VAL A 94 8.53 8.58 2.37
N GLY A 95 7.33 8.04 2.66
CA GLY A 95 6.28 8.77 3.36
C GLY A 95 6.68 9.18 4.78
N GLY A 96 7.32 8.28 5.53
CA GLY A 96 7.82 8.54 6.88
C GLY A 96 8.91 9.61 6.91
N ILE A 97 9.87 9.57 5.99
CA ILE A 97 10.89 10.62 5.82
C ILE A 97 10.21 11.96 5.51
N THR A 98 9.27 11.98 4.57
CA THR A 98 8.52 13.19 4.21
C THR A 98 7.77 13.77 5.41
N TYR A 99 7.17 12.91 6.24
CA TYR A 99 6.47 13.30 7.46
C TYR A 99 7.42 13.91 8.49
N ILE A 100 8.58 13.28 8.75
CA ILE A 100 9.59 13.80 9.68
C ILE A 100 10.13 15.14 9.20
N VAL A 101 10.53 15.25 7.92
CA VAL A 101 11.05 16.50 7.35
C VAL A 101 10.03 17.62 7.46
N ARG A 102 8.76 17.36 7.17
CA ARG A 102 7.70 18.38 7.33
C ARG A 102 7.47 18.78 8.78
N SER A 103 7.43 17.82 9.71
CA SER A 103 7.29 18.09 11.14
C SER A 103 8.43 18.95 11.69
N TYR A 104 9.64 18.79 11.13
CA TYR A 104 10.80 19.59 11.48
C TYR A 104 10.69 21.05 11.01
N PHE A 105 10.01 21.28 9.87
CA PHE A 105 9.76 22.63 9.35
C PHE A 105 8.61 23.34 10.08
N GLU A 106 7.53 22.62 10.44
CA GLU A 106 6.42 23.19 11.21
C GLU A 106 6.84 23.51 12.67
N GLY A 107 7.68 22.67 13.29
CA GLY A 107 8.25 22.94 14.62
C GLY A 107 9.15 24.19 14.67
N LYS A 108 9.92 24.44 13.61
CA LYS A 108 10.82 25.61 13.51
C LYS A 108 10.07 26.94 13.38
N HIS A 109 8.84 26.95 12.87
CA HIS A 109 8.02 28.15 12.81
C HIS A 109 7.36 28.47 14.16
N ALA A 110 7.03 27.44 14.96
CA ALA A 110 6.46 27.64 16.30
C ALA A 110 7.47 28.22 17.31
N GLU A 111 8.73 27.80 17.25
CA GLU A 111 9.80 28.34 18.13
C GLU A 111 10.18 29.78 17.77
N ALA A 112 10.15 30.16 16.49
CA ALA A 112 10.44 31.52 16.03
C ALA A 112 9.34 32.54 16.39
N ASP A 113 8.08 32.09 16.54
CA ASP A 113 6.97 32.93 17.00
C ASP A 113 6.99 33.13 18.52
N GLU A 114 7.41 32.13 19.32
CA GLU A 114 7.54 32.30 20.78
C GLU A 114 8.70 33.23 21.19
N GLU A 115 9.80 33.26 20.43
CA GLU A 115 10.94 34.14 20.68
C GLU A 115 10.64 35.61 20.33
N ASN A 116 9.84 35.86 19.29
CA ASN A 116 9.36 37.21 18.94
C ASN A 116 8.32 37.77 19.92
N ILE A 117 7.54 36.93 20.60
CA ILE A 117 6.55 37.38 21.59
C ILE A 117 7.20 37.69 22.95
N LYS A 118 8.40 37.13 23.22
CA LYS A 118 9.15 37.34 24.48
C LYS A 118 10.22 38.44 24.40
N SER A 119 10.47 39.00 23.22
CA SER A 119 11.34 40.17 23.00
C SER A 119 10.55 41.48 22.97
#